data_AF-A0A961K8N1-F1
#
_entry.id   AF-A0A961K8N1-F1
#
_cell.length_a   1.000
_cell.length_b   1.000
_cell.length_c   1.000
_cell.angle_alpha   90.00
_cell.angle_beta   90.00
_cell.angle_gamma   90.00
#
_symmetry.space_group_name_H-M   'P 1'
#
loop_
_entity.id
_entity.type
_entity.pdbx_description
1 polymer ?
#
loop_
_entity_poly.entity_id
_entity_poly.type
_entity_poly.pdbx_seq_one_letter_code
_entity_poly.pdbx_strand_id
1 'polypeptide(L)'
;IMRFSLAGGGVADRCRFLTGGDAEVAIWKRLWQRHGDDNADWLTYDILQTPHHCSWRSLSFESWTDLGEDAEVDEDARNALSQTRKGAVIVASSKPIMDDDDNPPHYRAKREYVDIVDGYDDRFFCTDEHWDDEGQTLEFEIKASGIVRKLAKAAVLAAPALGISATAAHARQHG
;
A
#
# COMPACT_ATOMS: atom_id res chain seq x y z
N ILE A 1 -2.59 12.28 14.08
CA ILE A 1 -1.69 12.14 12.91
C ILE A 1 -0.27 11.98 13.42
N MET A 2 0.41 10.92 12.98
CA MET A 2 1.75 10.57 13.44
C MET A 2 2.65 10.28 12.23
N ARG A 3 3.86 10.84 12.24
CA ARG A 3 4.92 10.49 11.31
C ARG A 3 6.12 9.95 12.08
N PHE A 4 6.59 8.77 11.71
CA PHE A 4 7.81 8.19 12.26
C PHE A 4 8.91 8.19 11.21
N SER A 5 10.15 8.41 11.63
CA SER A 5 11.34 8.22 10.81
C SER A 5 12.05 6.95 11.28
N LEU A 6 12.32 6.05 10.35
CA LEU A 6 12.94 4.76 10.58
C LEU A 6 14.34 4.72 9.94
N ALA A 7 15.30 4.17 10.68
CA ALA A 7 16.64 3.95 10.16
C ALA A 7 16.69 2.65 9.32
N GLY A 8 17.56 2.62 8.32
CA GLY A 8 17.76 1.47 7.43
C GLY A 8 19.25 1.24 7.19
N GLY A 9 19.72 0.00 7.39
CA GLY A 9 21.13 -0.35 7.23
C GLY A 9 22.10 0.55 8.01
N GLY A 10 21.71 0.99 9.21
CA GLY A 10 22.52 1.87 10.07
C GLY A 10 22.46 3.36 9.71
N VAL A 11 21.68 3.76 8.69
CA VAL A 11 21.52 5.17 8.31
C VAL A 11 20.15 5.69 8.75
N ALA A 12 20.11 6.88 9.34
CA ALA A 12 18.88 7.53 9.80
C ALA A 12 17.96 7.97 8.64
N ASP A 13 16.67 8.15 8.94
CA ASP A 13 15.65 8.74 8.04
C ASP A 13 15.56 8.10 6.66
N ARG A 14 15.69 6.76 6.60
CA ARG A 14 15.59 5.98 5.35
C ARG A 14 14.16 5.58 4.98
N CYS A 15 13.23 5.70 5.92
CA CYS A 15 11.81 5.59 5.66
C CYS A 15 11.03 6.50 6.61
N ARG A 16 10.17 7.35 6.05
CA ARG A 16 9.13 8.07 6.79
C ARG A 16 7.81 7.36 6.60
N PHE A 17 7.23 6.86 7.69
CA PHE A 17 5.89 6.30 7.71
C PHE A 17 4.92 7.34 8.26
N LEU A 18 3.90 7.70 7.49
CA LEU A 18 2.83 8.61 7.89
C LEU A 18 1.51 7.84 8.06
N THR A 19 0.82 8.08 9.17
CA THR A 19 -0.52 7.54 9.41
C THR A 19 -1.43 8.59 10.04
N GLY A 20 -2.66 8.63 9.52
CA GLY A 20 -3.73 9.49 10.00
C GLY A 20 -4.61 8.89 11.08
N GLY A 21 -4.62 7.55 11.20
CA GLY A 21 -5.80 6.85 11.71
C GLY A 21 -7.03 7.22 10.86
N ASP A 22 -8.16 7.48 11.52
CA ASP A 22 -9.41 7.85 10.85
C ASP A 22 -9.60 9.37 10.72
N ALA A 23 -8.50 10.12 10.64
CA ALA A 23 -8.55 11.56 10.46
C ALA A 23 -9.21 11.91 9.11
N GLU A 24 -10.35 12.60 9.18
CA GLU A 24 -11.10 13.09 8.03
C GLU A 24 -10.56 14.44 7.51
N VAL A 25 -11.13 14.89 6.39
CA VAL A 25 -10.76 16.07 5.58
C VAL A 25 -10.51 17.33 6.42
N ALA A 26 -11.31 17.58 7.45
CA ALA A 26 -11.17 18.76 8.30
C ALA A 26 -9.83 18.80 9.05
N ILE A 27 -9.31 17.64 9.43
CA ILE A 27 -8.02 17.53 10.13
C ILE A 27 -6.88 17.73 9.15
N TRP A 28 -6.92 17.12 7.96
CA TRP A 28 -5.89 17.27 6.93
C TRP A 28 -5.81 18.70 6.39
N LYS A 29 -6.95 19.30 6.08
CA LYS A 29 -7.07 20.72 5.73
C LYS A 29 -6.42 21.61 6.78
N ARG A 30 -6.78 21.42 8.06
CA ARG A 30 -6.23 22.21 9.16
C ARG A 30 -4.71 22.05 9.31
N LEU A 31 -4.18 20.85 9.07
CA LEU A 31 -2.73 20.64 9.10
C LEU A 31 -2.04 21.40 7.97
N TRP A 32 -2.57 21.34 6.76
CA TRP A 32 -2.01 22.09 5.63
C TRP A 32 -2.07 23.59 5.85
N GLN A 33 -3.21 24.13 6.26
CA GLN A 33 -3.34 25.56 6.55
C GLN A 33 -2.40 26.06 7.64
N ARG A 34 -2.01 25.19 8.59
CA ARG A 34 -1.12 25.55 9.69
C ARG A 34 0.35 25.38 9.35
N HIS A 35 0.68 24.43 8.48
CA HIS A 35 2.06 23.96 8.30
C HIS A 35 2.52 23.90 6.84
N GLY A 36 1.65 24.03 5.85
CA GLY A 36 1.94 23.84 4.43
C GLY A 36 2.96 24.84 3.89
N ASP A 37 2.89 26.11 4.29
CA ASP A 37 3.81 27.13 3.78
C ASP A 37 5.22 27.00 4.39
N ASP A 38 5.31 26.76 5.70
CA ASP A 38 6.58 26.84 6.45
C ASP A 38 7.19 25.49 6.82
N ASN A 39 6.37 24.42 6.84
CA ASN A 39 6.71 23.12 7.45
C ASN A 39 6.08 21.93 6.72
N ALA A 40 5.87 22.02 5.40
CA ALA A 40 5.30 20.92 4.60
C ALA A 40 6.10 19.62 4.75
N ASP A 41 7.42 19.73 4.99
CA ASP A 41 8.32 18.61 5.20
C ASP A 41 7.93 17.72 6.39
N TRP A 42 7.18 18.25 7.37
CA TRP A 42 6.68 17.48 8.52
C TRP A 42 5.67 16.41 8.12
N LEU A 43 5.00 16.60 6.99
CA LEU A 43 4.04 15.65 6.41
C LEU A 43 4.69 14.73 5.37
N THR A 44 5.97 14.88 5.07
CA THR A 44 6.59 14.06 4.03
C THR A 44 6.73 12.59 4.40
N TYR A 45 6.50 11.69 3.44
CA TYR A 45 6.53 10.25 3.68
C TYR A 45 7.13 9.43 2.54
N ASP A 46 7.68 8.27 2.88
CA ASP A 46 8.02 7.19 1.97
C ASP A 46 6.90 6.13 1.93
N ILE A 47 6.15 5.98 3.02
CA ILE A 47 4.97 5.11 3.10
C ILE A 47 3.83 5.90 3.79
N LEU A 48 2.68 6.01 3.11
CA LEU A 48 1.44 6.50 3.71
C LEU A 48 0.50 5.32 3.94
N GLN A 49 0.04 5.15 5.17
CA GLN A 49 -1.19 4.40 5.41
C GLN A 49 -2.37 5.33 5.15
N THR A 50 -3.21 5.00 4.16
CA THR A 50 -4.36 5.86 3.80
C THR A 50 -5.22 6.14 5.04
N PRO A 51 -5.59 7.39 5.31
CA PRO A 51 -6.47 7.70 6.43
C PRO A 51 -7.86 7.07 6.22
N HIS A 52 -8.42 6.56 7.31
CA HIS A 52 -9.75 5.96 7.35
C HIS A 52 -9.98 4.93 6.23
N HIS A 53 -9.06 3.97 6.08
CA HIS A 53 -9.20 2.84 5.14
C HIS A 53 -9.43 3.26 3.68
N CYS A 54 -8.81 4.34 3.21
CA CYS A 54 -9.04 4.89 1.86
C CYS A 54 -10.45 5.47 1.69
N SER A 55 -10.98 6.12 2.73
CA SER A 55 -12.26 6.82 2.67
C SER A 55 -12.16 8.12 1.86
N TRP A 56 -13.19 8.41 1.08
CA TRP A 56 -13.41 9.72 0.43
C TRP A 56 -13.47 10.87 1.45
N ARG A 57 -13.97 10.60 2.67
CA ARG A 57 -14.09 11.59 3.75
C ARG A 57 -12.75 12.11 4.24
N SER A 58 -11.64 11.45 3.91
CA SER A 58 -10.28 11.94 4.18
C SER A 58 -9.85 13.04 3.20
N LEU A 59 -10.47 13.12 2.02
CA LEU A 59 -10.10 14.01 0.92
C LEU A 59 -11.13 15.10 0.63
N SER A 60 -12.41 14.92 1.01
CA SER A 60 -13.46 15.87 0.69
C SER A 60 -14.52 16.01 1.78
N PHE A 61 -15.08 17.21 1.89
CA PHE A 61 -16.30 17.48 2.65
C PHE A 61 -17.55 17.05 1.90
N GLU A 62 -17.46 17.01 0.58
CA GLU A 62 -18.57 16.75 -0.33
C GLU A 62 -18.97 15.27 -0.30
N SER A 63 -20.27 15.04 -0.48
CA SER A 63 -20.84 13.71 -0.46
C SER A 63 -20.66 13.06 -1.81
N TRP A 64 -19.87 11.97 -1.85
CA TRP A 64 -19.77 11.17 -3.07
C TRP A 64 -21.12 10.57 -3.45
N THR A 65 -21.91 10.12 -2.47
CA THR A 65 -23.23 9.53 -2.74
C THR A 65 -24.18 10.53 -3.42
N ASP A 66 -24.08 11.82 -3.10
CA ASP A 66 -25.00 12.83 -3.66
C ASP A 66 -24.48 13.44 -4.97
N LEU A 67 -23.16 13.62 -5.11
CA LEU A 67 -22.56 14.34 -6.23
C LEU A 67 -21.84 13.43 -7.24
N GLY A 68 -21.47 12.20 -6.86
CA GLY A 68 -20.66 11.32 -7.69
C GLY A 68 -19.39 12.00 -8.18
N GLU A 69 -19.13 11.93 -9.49
CA GLU A 69 -17.94 12.54 -10.12
C GLU A 69 -17.91 14.08 -10.02
N ASP A 70 -19.03 14.74 -9.73
CA ASP A 70 -19.06 16.18 -9.48
C ASP A 70 -18.51 16.53 -8.08
N ALA A 71 -18.27 15.53 -7.22
CA ALA A 71 -17.66 15.75 -5.91
C ALA A 71 -16.17 16.13 -6.04
N GLU A 72 -15.81 17.28 -5.50
CA GLU A 72 -14.46 17.82 -5.56
C GLU A 72 -13.64 17.46 -4.31
N VAL A 73 -12.34 17.32 -4.49
CA VAL A 73 -11.39 17.19 -3.38
C VAL A 73 -11.18 18.55 -2.70
N ASP A 74 -10.96 18.54 -1.39
CA ASP A 74 -10.46 19.73 -0.70
C ASP A 74 -8.95 19.85 -0.98
N GLU A 75 -8.55 20.92 -1.69
CA GLU A 75 -7.16 21.12 -2.13
C GLU A 75 -6.16 21.11 -0.97
N ASP A 76 -6.50 21.73 0.16
CA ASP A 76 -5.63 21.77 1.35
C ASP A 76 -5.44 20.36 1.93
N ALA A 77 -6.52 19.59 2.08
CA ALA A 77 -6.43 18.22 2.57
C ALA A 77 -5.62 17.34 1.62
N ARG A 78 -5.86 17.47 0.31
CA ARG A 78 -5.10 16.76 -0.72
C ARG A 78 -3.62 17.15 -0.67
N ASN A 79 -3.29 18.44 -0.58
CA ASN A 79 -1.92 18.92 -0.48
C ASN A 79 -1.22 18.35 0.76
N ALA A 80 -1.90 18.28 1.91
CA ALA A 80 -1.37 17.65 3.13
C ALA A 80 -0.98 16.19 2.89
N LEU A 81 -1.82 15.45 2.17
CA LEU A 81 -1.64 14.03 1.85
C LEU A 81 -0.70 13.80 0.66
N SER A 82 -0.32 14.84 -0.09
CA SER A 82 0.50 14.72 -1.32
C SER A 82 1.99 14.95 -1.09
N GLN A 83 2.46 14.93 0.16
CA GLN A 83 3.87 15.20 0.51
C GLN A 83 4.75 13.95 0.30
N THR A 84 4.77 13.42 -0.92
CA THR A 84 5.52 12.20 -1.24
C THR A 84 7.02 12.46 -1.27
N ARG A 85 7.80 11.50 -0.78
CA ARG A 85 9.22 11.34 -1.13
C ARG A 85 9.35 10.53 -2.41
N LYS A 86 10.52 10.59 -3.04
CA LYS A 86 10.78 9.85 -4.29
C LYS A 86 10.55 8.35 -4.09
N GLY A 87 9.66 7.78 -4.91
CA GLY A 87 9.32 6.36 -4.84
C GLY A 87 8.39 6.00 -3.67
N ALA A 88 7.71 6.98 -3.07
CA ALA A 88 6.75 6.72 -2.01
C ALA A 88 5.64 5.77 -2.48
N VAL A 89 5.13 5.00 -1.54
CA VAL A 89 4.01 4.07 -1.74
C VAL A 89 2.87 4.41 -0.79
N ILE A 90 1.67 4.01 -1.18
CA ILE A 90 0.45 4.22 -0.41
C ILE A 90 -0.18 2.86 -0.12
N VAL A 91 -0.58 2.65 1.14
CA VAL A 91 -1.16 1.39 1.60
C VAL A 91 -2.52 1.65 2.21
N ALA A 92 -3.55 1.09 1.59
CA ALA A 92 -4.89 0.98 2.14
C ALA A 92 -5.00 -0.31 2.95
N SER A 93 -5.13 -0.17 4.27
CA SER A 93 -5.51 -1.30 5.13
C SER A 93 -7.03 -1.42 5.09
N SER A 94 -7.57 -2.20 4.18
CA SER A 94 -9.00 -2.35 3.95
C SER A 94 -9.29 -3.70 3.30
N LYS A 95 -10.58 -4.04 3.20
CA LYS A 95 -11.09 -5.02 2.21
C LYS A 95 -10.77 -4.55 0.77
N PRO A 96 -10.98 -5.38 -0.27
CA PRO A 96 -10.76 -4.98 -1.66
C PRO A 96 -11.50 -3.68 -2.01
N ILE A 97 -10.85 -2.85 -2.83
CA ILE A 97 -11.37 -1.54 -3.24
C ILE A 97 -12.01 -1.70 -4.62
N MET A 98 -13.31 -1.99 -4.60
CA MET A 98 -14.11 -2.23 -5.79
C MET A 98 -14.68 -0.92 -6.35
N ASP A 99 -14.85 -0.84 -7.67
CA ASP A 99 -15.58 0.25 -8.33
C ASP A 99 -17.09 0.01 -8.23
N ASP A 100 -17.60 0.12 -7.00
CA ASP A 100 -19.01 -0.08 -6.66
C ASP A 100 -19.46 0.88 -5.55
N ASP A 101 -20.71 0.69 -5.10
CA ASP A 101 -21.34 1.54 -4.09
C ASP A 101 -20.96 1.14 -2.64
N ASP A 102 -20.17 0.08 -2.42
CA ASP A 102 -19.81 -0.42 -1.09
C ASP A 102 -18.62 0.36 -0.48
N ASN A 103 -18.94 1.46 0.18
CA ASN A 103 -17.97 2.44 0.67
C ASN A 103 -18.07 2.65 2.21
N PRO A 104 -16.95 2.80 2.96
CA PRO A 104 -15.53 2.68 2.56
C PRO A 104 -15.00 1.23 2.53
N PRO A 105 -13.85 0.95 1.86
CA PRO A 105 -12.94 1.86 1.13
C PRO A 105 -13.60 2.45 -0.12
N HIS A 106 -13.03 3.52 -0.68
CA HIS A 106 -13.66 4.23 -1.79
C HIS A 106 -12.81 4.21 -3.08
N TYR A 107 -13.37 3.73 -4.19
CA TYR A 107 -12.67 3.68 -5.48
C TYR A 107 -12.23 5.08 -5.97
N ARG A 108 -13.09 6.10 -5.84
CA ARG A 108 -12.74 7.48 -6.12
C ARG A 108 -11.51 7.96 -5.34
N ALA A 109 -11.44 7.63 -4.05
CA ALA A 109 -10.30 7.98 -3.21
C ALA A 109 -9.03 7.24 -3.62
N LYS A 110 -9.14 5.95 -4.00
CA LYS A 110 -8.02 5.20 -4.61
C LYS A 110 -7.47 5.93 -5.84
N ARG A 111 -8.32 6.43 -6.74
CA ARG A 111 -7.87 7.21 -7.91
C ARG A 111 -7.03 8.43 -7.51
N GLU A 112 -7.44 9.17 -6.47
CA GLU A 112 -6.64 10.30 -5.95
C GLU A 112 -5.29 9.86 -5.38
N TYR A 113 -5.27 8.79 -4.59
CA TYR A 113 -4.02 8.29 -4.03
C TYR A 113 -3.07 7.76 -5.11
N VAL A 114 -3.59 7.10 -6.14
CA VAL A 114 -2.79 6.69 -7.31
C VAL A 114 -2.23 7.90 -8.05
N ASP A 115 -3.02 8.97 -8.23
CA ASP A 115 -2.53 10.23 -8.82
C ASP A 115 -1.44 10.90 -7.97
N ILE A 116 -1.57 10.88 -6.63
CA ILE A 116 -0.56 11.38 -5.68
C ILE A 116 0.80 10.68 -5.85
N VAL A 117 0.81 9.41 -6.26
CA VAL A 117 2.03 8.67 -6.62
C VAL A 117 2.28 8.69 -8.12
N ASP A 118 2.08 9.84 -8.76
CA ASP A 118 2.32 10.14 -10.17
C ASP A 118 1.60 9.19 -11.15
N GLY A 119 0.45 8.64 -10.76
CA GLY A 119 -0.35 7.71 -11.56
C GLY A 119 0.18 6.28 -11.60
N TYR A 120 1.17 5.94 -10.79
CA TYR A 120 1.76 4.59 -10.75
C TYR A 120 0.95 3.68 -9.81
N ASP A 121 0.02 2.92 -10.39
CA ASP A 121 -0.83 1.97 -9.66
C ASP A 121 -0.02 0.91 -8.90
N ASP A 122 1.17 0.53 -9.39
CA ASP A 122 2.08 -0.41 -8.72
C ASP A 122 2.74 0.15 -7.45
N ARG A 123 2.45 1.40 -7.10
CA ARG A 123 2.82 2.07 -5.83
C ARG A 123 1.65 2.22 -4.86
N PHE A 124 0.44 1.80 -5.23
CA PHE A 124 -0.71 1.69 -4.34
C PHE A 124 -0.97 0.23 -3.99
N PHE A 125 -1.21 -0.07 -2.71
CA PHE A 125 -1.50 -1.42 -2.24
C PHE A 125 -2.75 -1.44 -1.37
N CYS A 126 -3.66 -2.37 -1.63
CA CYS A 126 -4.68 -2.78 -0.67
C CYS A 126 -4.20 -4.04 0.04
N THR A 127 -4.32 -4.10 1.37
CA THR A 127 -3.78 -5.23 2.14
C THR A 127 -4.51 -6.54 1.86
N ASP A 128 -5.83 -6.51 1.64
CA ASP A 128 -6.63 -7.73 1.39
C ASP A 128 -6.45 -8.21 -0.05
N GLU A 129 -6.42 -7.30 -1.03
CA GLU A 129 -6.07 -7.64 -2.43
C GLU A 129 -4.68 -8.30 -2.50
N HIS A 130 -3.69 -7.74 -1.79
CA HIS A 130 -2.36 -8.32 -1.72
C HIS A 130 -2.36 -9.71 -1.07
N TRP A 131 -3.15 -9.90 0.00
CA TRP A 131 -3.26 -11.20 0.66
C TRP A 131 -3.90 -12.24 -0.26
N ASP A 132 -4.96 -11.89 -0.97
CA ASP A 132 -5.62 -12.77 -1.93
C ASP A 132 -4.69 -13.19 -3.08
N ASP A 133 -3.87 -12.26 -3.58
CA ASP A 133 -2.93 -12.51 -4.67
C ASP A 133 -1.68 -13.30 -4.23
N GLU A 134 -1.09 -12.97 -3.08
CA GLU A 134 0.25 -13.44 -2.67
C GLU A 134 0.22 -14.44 -1.50
N GLY A 135 -0.90 -14.53 -0.78
CA GLY A 135 -1.07 -15.42 0.38
C GLY A 135 -0.19 -15.09 1.58
N GLN A 136 0.31 -13.85 1.67
CA GLN A 136 1.20 -13.39 2.75
C GLN A 136 1.02 -11.91 3.05
N THR A 137 1.53 -11.47 4.20
CA THR A 137 1.50 -10.06 4.61
C THR A 137 2.34 -9.19 3.68
N LEU A 138 1.80 -8.02 3.32
CA LEU A 138 2.56 -6.98 2.61
C LEU A 138 3.72 -6.50 3.50
N GLU A 139 4.96 -6.81 3.09
CA GLU A 139 6.16 -6.50 3.87
C GLU A 139 7.11 -5.57 3.11
N PHE A 140 7.56 -4.51 3.78
CA PHE A 140 8.61 -3.61 3.30
C PHE A 140 9.84 -3.72 4.20
N GLU A 141 11.00 -3.98 3.61
CA GLU A 141 12.29 -3.92 4.28
C GLU A 141 12.89 -2.52 4.14
N ILE A 142 13.42 -1.96 5.23
CA ILE A 142 14.05 -0.65 5.23
C ILE A 142 15.57 -0.83 5.16
N LYS A 143 16.13 -0.61 3.98
CA LYS A 143 17.57 -0.73 3.69
C LYS A 143 18.25 0.64 3.74
N ALA A 144 19.59 0.64 3.70
CA ALA A 144 20.34 1.89 3.55
C ALA A 144 20.00 2.63 2.24
N SER A 145 19.49 1.93 1.23
CA SER A 145 19.03 2.50 -0.04
C SER A 145 17.58 3.01 -0.03
N GLY A 146 16.84 2.84 1.09
CA GLY A 146 15.41 3.16 1.20
C GLY A 146 14.53 1.92 1.38
N ILE A 147 13.23 2.08 1.13
CA ILE A 147 12.25 1.00 1.24
C ILE A 147 12.37 0.00 0.08
N VAL A 148 12.23 -1.28 0.37
CA VAL A 148 12.18 -2.36 -0.63
C VAL A 148 11.04 -3.31 -0.27
N ARG A 149 10.07 -3.47 -1.18
CA ARG A 149 9.00 -4.46 -1.02
C ARG A 149 9.59 -5.86 -1.07
N LYS A 150 9.27 -6.71 -0.10
CA LYS A 150 9.58 -8.14 -0.18
C LYS A 150 8.55 -8.82 -1.06
N LEU A 151 9.02 -9.58 -2.04
CA LEU A 151 8.17 -10.40 -2.90
C LEU A 151 8.08 -11.81 -2.31
N ALA A 152 6.96 -12.50 -2.54
CA ALA A 152 6.83 -13.90 -2.18
C ALA A 152 7.96 -14.70 -2.84
N LYS A 153 8.61 -15.56 -2.06
CA LYS A 153 9.46 -16.59 -2.65
C LYS A 153 8.52 -17.59 -3.31
N ALA A 154 8.66 -17.79 -4.63
CA ALA A 154 7.98 -18.87 -5.32
C ALA A 154 8.22 -20.18 -4.54
N ALA A 155 7.14 -20.83 -4.12
CA ALA A 155 7.23 -22.17 -3.54
C ALA A 155 7.82 -23.08 -4.62
N VAL A 156 9.07 -23.51 -4.44
CA VAL A 156 9.64 -24.58 -5.26
C VAL A 156 8.83 -25.82 -4.94
N LEU A 157 7.89 -26.17 -5.81
CA LEU A 157 7.19 -27.45 -5.76
C LEU A 157 8.26 -28.55 -5.93
N ALA A 158 8.66 -29.17 -4.82
CA ALA A 158 9.42 -30.40 -4.86
C ALA A 158 8.51 -31.49 -5.43
N ALA A 159 8.66 -31.80 -6.72
CA ALA A 159 8.03 -32.97 -7.32
C ALA A 159 8.53 -34.23 -6.59
N PRO A 160 7.66 -35.14 -6.13
CA PRO A 160 8.13 -36.43 -5.68
C PRO A 160 8.66 -37.18 -6.91
N ALA A 161 9.95 -37.49 -6.92
CA ALA A 161 10.50 -38.46 -7.84
C ALA A 161 9.80 -39.80 -7.58
N LEU A 162 8.82 -40.15 -8.43
CA LEU A 162 8.24 -41.48 -8.47
C LEU A 162 9.35 -42.45 -8.88
N GLY A 163 10.00 -43.05 -7.88
CA GLY A 163 10.90 -44.18 -8.05
C GLY A 163 10.11 -45.38 -8.56
N ILE A 164 10.19 -45.61 -9.87
CA ILE A 164 9.69 -46.83 -10.49
C ILE A 164 10.70 -47.94 -10.16
N SER A 165 10.43 -48.72 -9.11
CA SER A 165 11.09 -50.02 -8.94
C SER A 165 10.50 -50.99 -9.96
N ALA A 166 11.14 -51.10 -11.13
CA ALA A 166 10.94 -52.23 -12.03
C ALA A 166 11.89 -53.36 -11.60
N THR A 167 11.28 -54.44 -11.12
CA THR A 167 11.87 -55.70 -10.70
C THR A 167 12.80 -56.30 -11.75
N ALA A 168 13.99 -56.72 -11.33
CA ALA A 168 14.91 -57.52 -12.13
C ALA A 168 14.30 -58.91 -12.43
N ALA A 169 14.18 -59.24 -13.71
CA ALA A 169 13.83 -60.58 -14.16
C ALA A 169 14.99 -61.55 -13.91
N HIS A 170 14.69 -62.68 -13.26
CA HIS A 170 15.60 -63.80 -13.05
C HIS A 170 15.97 -64.46 -14.39
N ALA A 171 17.27 -64.62 -14.65
CA ALA A 171 17.78 -65.53 -15.67
C ALA A 171 17.68 -66.99 -15.17
N ARG A 172 17.16 -67.88 -16.00
CA ARG A 172 17.04 -69.33 -15.73
C ARG A 172 18.41 -70.00 -15.76
N GLN A 173 18.64 -70.93 -14.84
CA GLN A 173 19.68 -71.95 -14.95
C GLN A 173 19.12 -73.17 -15.70
N HIS A 174 19.83 -73.62 -16.74
CA HIS A 174 19.88 -75.01 -17.14
C HIS A 174 21.31 -75.33 -17.58
N GLY A 175 21.90 -76.35 -16.96
CA GLY A 175 23.01 -77.11 -17.52
C GLY A 175 22.51 -78.17 -18.49
#